data_AF-U6DKH0-F1
#
_entry.id   AF-U6DKH0-F1
#
_cell.length_a   1.000
_cell.length_b   1.000
_cell.length_c   1.000
_cell.angle_alpha   90.00
_cell.angle_beta   90.00
_cell.angle_gamma   90.00
#
_symmetry.space_group_name_H-M   'P 1'
#
loop_
_entity.id
_entity.type
_entity.pdbx_description
1 polymer ?
#
loop_
_entity_poly.entity_id
_entity_poly.type
_entity_poly.pdbx_seq_one_letter_code
_entity_poly.pdbx_strand_id
1 'polypeptide(L)'
;KEKNIYKEIENYPTCYKKTIAQVLVHLHRNDYVAAERCVRESYSIPGFSGSEDCAALEQLLEGYDQQDQDQVSEVCNSPLFKYMDNDYAKLGLSLVVPGGGIKKKSAAPQAKSEGATAPTAEEDEDEYAGGLC
;
A
#
# COMPACT_ATOMS: atom_id res chain seq x y z
N LYS A 1 -14.32 21.61 -19.70
CA LYS A 1 -13.16 21.88 -20.61
C LYS A 1 -11.92 22.11 -19.74
N GLU A 2 -11.68 21.21 -18.78
CA GLU A 2 -10.73 21.41 -17.67
C GLU A 2 -9.59 20.39 -17.61
N LYS A 3 -9.61 19.36 -18.47
CA LYS A 3 -8.54 18.35 -18.50
C LYS A 3 -7.25 18.83 -19.20
N ASN A 4 -7.23 20.02 -19.79
CA ASN A 4 -6.13 20.45 -20.68
C ASN A 4 -5.16 21.48 -20.06
N ILE A 5 -5.38 21.90 -18.81
CA ILE A 5 -4.52 22.92 -18.15
C ILE A 5 -3.42 22.29 -17.27
N TYR A 6 -3.52 21.01 -16.92
CA TYR A 6 -2.50 20.31 -16.11
C TYR A 6 -1.27 19.83 -16.91
N LYS A 7 -1.12 20.23 -18.18
CA LYS A 7 0.01 19.84 -19.03
C LYS A 7 1.22 20.80 -18.97
N GLU A 8 1.08 21.99 -18.38
CA GLU A 8 2.15 23.01 -18.38
C GLU A 8 2.91 23.15 -17.06
N ILE A 9 2.59 22.36 -16.03
CA ILE A 9 3.32 22.38 -14.75
C ILE A 9 3.82 20.96 -14.51
N GLU A 10 5.14 20.79 -14.55
CA GLU A 10 5.91 19.55 -14.33
C GLU A 10 5.50 18.80 -13.05
N ASN A 11 4.37 18.09 -13.09
CA ASN A 11 3.90 17.32 -11.95
C ASN A 11 3.48 15.92 -12.37
N TYR A 12 4.25 15.32 -13.29
CA TYR A 12 4.19 13.89 -13.61
C TYR A 12 4.14 12.99 -12.36
N PRO A 13 4.90 13.25 -11.27
CA PRO A 13 4.79 12.48 -10.03
C PRO A 13 3.40 12.53 -9.39
N THR A 14 2.71 13.66 -9.49
CA THR A 14 1.34 13.81 -8.95
C THR A 14 0.31 13.16 -9.86
N CYS A 15 0.54 13.11 -11.17
CA CYS A 15 -0.29 12.33 -12.09
C CYS A 15 -0.25 10.83 -11.75
N TYR A 16 0.93 10.27 -11.47
CA TYR A 16 1.08 8.86 -11.13
C TYR A 16 0.40 8.51 -9.81
N LYS A 17 0.64 9.31 -8.75
CA LYS A 17 -0.04 9.16 -7.47
C LYS A 17 -1.56 9.23 -7.59
N LYS A 18 -2.06 10.15 -8.44
CA LYS A 18 -3.50 10.26 -8.71
C LYS A 18 -4.05 9.01 -9.38
N THR A 19 -3.33 8.43 -10.34
CA THR A 19 -3.71 7.16 -10.97
C THR A 19 -3.81 6.05 -9.94
N ILE A 20 -2.79 5.89 -9.08
CA ILE A 20 -2.78 4.86 -8.04
C ILE A 20 -3.99 5.02 -7.10
N ALA A 21 -4.23 6.25 -6.63
CA ALA A 21 -5.37 6.57 -5.79
C ALA A 21 -6.71 6.21 -6.46
N GLN A 22 -6.85 6.52 -7.75
CA GLN A 22 -8.07 6.27 -8.50
C GLN A 22 -8.33 4.77 -8.67
N VAL A 23 -7.30 3.98 -8.99
CA VAL A 23 -7.39 2.51 -9.10
C VAL A 23 -7.78 1.89 -7.77
N LEU A 24 -7.13 2.30 -6.66
CA LEU A 24 -7.46 1.83 -5.31
C LEU A 24 -8.94 2.08 -4.95
N VAL A 25 -9.46 3.27 -5.26
CA VAL A 25 -10.87 3.61 -5.00
C VAL A 25 -11.84 2.73 -5.81
N HIS A 26 -11.52 2.44 -7.07
CA HIS A 26 -12.35 1.54 -7.89
C HIS A 26 -12.32 0.11 -7.38
N LEU A 27 -11.15 -0.41 -7.00
CA LEU A 27 -11.01 -1.75 -6.41
C LEU A 27 -11.75 -1.88 -5.07
N HIS A 28 -11.72 -0.84 -4.23
CA HIS A 28 -12.47 -0.83 -2.98
C HIS A 28 -14.00 -0.82 -3.20
N ARG A 29 -14.47 -0.35 -4.36
CA ARG A 29 -15.88 -0.41 -4.77
C ARG A 29 -16.25 -1.69 -5.50
N ASN A 30 -15.32 -2.66 -5.56
CA ASN A 30 -15.43 -3.89 -6.35
C ASN A 30 -15.70 -3.62 -7.84
N ASP A 31 -15.21 -2.49 -8.36
CA ASP A 31 -15.36 -2.11 -9.76
C ASP A 31 -14.04 -2.34 -10.50
N TYR A 32 -13.75 -3.61 -10.79
CA TYR A 32 -12.53 -4.03 -11.47
C TYR A 32 -12.42 -3.43 -12.88
N VAL A 33 -13.53 -3.37 -13.62
CA VAL A 33 -13.56 -2.85 -14.99
C VAL A 33 -13.18 -1.37 -15.03
N ALA A 34 -13.64 -0.58 -14.06
CA ALA A 34 -13.22 0.82 -13.95
C ALA A 34 -11.75 0.96 -13.53
N ALA A 35 -11.26 0.08 -12.65
CA ALA A 35 -9.86 0.05 -12.23
C ALA A 35 -8.91 -0.25 -13.41
N GLU A 36 -9.20 -1.30 -14.20
CA GLU A 36 -8.43 -1.65 -15.41
C GLU A 36 -8.47 -0.49 -16.42
N ARG A 37 -9.64 0.13 -16.62
CA ARG A 37 -9.76 1.30 -17.50
C ARG A 37 -8.88 2.46 -17.05
N CYS A 38 -8.79 2.72 -15.74
CA CYS A 38 -7.94 3.78 -15.21
C CYS A 38 -6.46 3.52 -15.50
N VAL A 39 -5.98 2.28 -15.32
CA VAL A 39 -4.61 1.89 -15.69
C VAL A 39 -4.40 2.05 -17.19
N ARG A 40 -5.38 1.62 -18.01
CA ARG A 40 -5.31 1.72 -19.46
C ARG A 40 -5.22 3.17 -19.96
N GLU A 41 -6.01 4.07 -19.38
CA GLU A 41 -5.92 5.51 -19.67
C GLU A 41 -4.57 6.09 -19.24
N SER A 42 -3.97 5.54 -18.19
CA SER A 42 -2.70 6.02 -17.64
C SER A 42 -1.48 5.63 -18.47
N TYR A 43 -1.53 4.55 -19.28
CA TYR A 43 -0.48 4.27 -20.27
C TYR A 43 -0.31 5.37 -21.32
N SER A 44 -1.33 6.21 -21.51
CA SER A 44 -1.21 7.37 -22.41
C SER A 44 -0.34 8.50 -21.80
N ILE A 45 0.05 8.40 -20.53
CA ILE A 45 0.93 9.34 -19.86
C ILE A 45 2.39 8.96 -20.16
N PRO A 46 3.20 9.85 -20.74
CA PRO A 46 4.59 9.55 -21.06
C PRO A 46 5.39 9.28 -19.79
N GLY A 47 6.10 8.14 -19.76
CA GLY A 47 6.89 7.70 -18.60
C GLY A 47 6.15 6.78 -17.62
N PHE A 48 4.81 6.68 -17.70
CA PHE A 48 4.04 5.81 -16.82
C PHE A 48 4.28 4.32 -17.12
N SER A 49 4.26 3.91 -18.38
CA SER A 49 4.42 2.50 -18.77
C SER A 49 5.78 1.88 -18.39
N GLY A 50 6.81 2.70 -18.16
CA GLY A 50 8.12 2.25 -17.69
C GLY A 50 8.39 2.55 -16.22
N SER A 51 7.40 3.08 -15.51
CA SER A 51 7.51 3.40 -14.09
C SER A 51 7.17 2.19 -13.23
N GLU A 52 7.75 2.16 -12.03
CA GLU A 52 7.47 1.16 -11.01
C GLU A 52 5.99 1.19 -10.57
N ASP A 53 5.35 2.36 -10.67
CA ASP A 53 3.92 2.55 -10.43
C ASP A 53 3.05 1.68 -11.35
N CYS A 54 3.41 1.57 -12.62
CA CYS A 54 2.66 0.79 -13.60
C CYS A 54 2.78 -0.71 -13.32
N ALA A 55 3.99 -1.20 -13.07
CA ALA A 55 4.21 -2.60 -12.75
C ALA A 55 3.47 -3.00 -11.46
N ALA A 56 3.46 -2.14 -10.45
CA ALA A 56 2.74 -2.38 -9.21
C ALA A 56 1.22 -2.39 -9.42
N LEU A 57 0.68 -1.51 -10.27
CA LEU A 57 -0.76 -1.50 -10.58
C LEU A 57 -1.19 -2.71 -11.41
N GLU A 58 -0.36 -3.17 -12.35
CA GLU A 58 -0.62 -4.41 -13.10
C GLU A 58 -0.65 -5.62 -12.17
N GLN A 59 0.36 -5.77 -11.29
CA GLN A 59 0.38 -6.84 -10.28
C GLN A 59 -0.82 -6.75 -9.33
N LEU A 60 -1.22 -5.54 -8.92
CA LEU A 60 -2.39 -5.35 -8.08
C LEU A 60 -3.68 -5.83 -8.76
N LEU A 61 -3.87 -5.47 -10.03
CA LEU A 61 -5.04 -5.88 -10.81
C LEU A 61 -5.03 -7.39 -11.06
N GLU A 62 -3.88 -7.95 -11.42
CA GLU A 62 -3.71 -9.39 -11.64
C GLU A 62 -4.07 -10.19 -10.38
N GLY A 63 -3.52 -9.82 -9.21
CA GLY A 63 -3.85 -10.49 -7.95
C GLY A 63 -5.32 -10.33 -7.57
N TYR A 64 -5.93 -9.19 -7.90
CA TYR A 64 -7.35 -8.96 -7.66
C TYR A 64 -8.25 -9.84 -8.56
N ASP A 65 -7.88 -10.02 -9.83
CA ASP A 65 -8.57 -10.89 -10.80
C ASP A 65 -8.41 -12.37 -10.46
N GLN A 66 -7.19 -12.79 -10.07
CA GLN A 66 -6.88 -14.15 -9.62
C GLN A 66 -7.42 -14.47 -8.22
N GLN A 67 -7.99 -13.47 -7.52
CA GLN A 67 -8.47 -13.58 -6.14
C GLN A 67 -7.36 -13.96 -5.15
N ASP A 68 -6.12 -13.57 -5.44
CA ASP A 68 -4.95 -13.77 -4.59
C ASP A 68 -4.80 -12.59 -3.60
N GLN A 69 -5.30 -12.81 -2.38
CA GLN A 69 -5.21 -11.81 -1.32
C GLN A 69 -3.76 -11.55 -0.87
N ASP A 70 -2.91 -12.58 -0.89
CA ASP A 70 -1.53 -12.45 -0.42
C ASP A 70 -0.74 -11.56 -1.39
N GLN A 71 -0.87 -11.79 -2.70
CA GLN A 71 -0.27 -10.95 -3.74
C GLN A 71 -0.76 -9.49 -3.65
N VAL A 72 -2.07 -9.27 -3.56
CA VAL A 72 -2.65 -7.92 -3.42
C VAL A 72 -2.13 -7.22 -2.16
N SER A 73 -2.00 -7.96 -1.06
CA SER A 73 -1.49 -7.41 0.21
C SER A 73 0.00 -7.07 0.16
N GLU A 74 0.81 -7.85 -0.57
CA GLU A 74 2.24 -7.60 -0.75
C GLU A 74 2.47 -6.33 -1.57
N VAL A 75 1.74 -6.19 -2.67
CA VAL A 75 1.76 -4.99 -3.51
C VAL A 75 1.30 -3.76 -2.72
N CYS A 76 0.17 -3.84 -2.00
CA CYS A 76 -0.30 -2.73 -1.16
C CYS A 76 0.64 -2.41 0.02
N ASN A 77 1.52 -3.34 0.43
CA ASN A 77 2.55 -3.12 1.44
C ASN A 77 3.86 -2.57 0.86
N SER A 78 3.96 -2.42 -0.45
CA SER A 78 5.17 -1.89 -1.09
C SER A 78 5.38 -0.41 -0.75
N PRO A 79 6.63 0.08 -0.78
CA PRO A 79 6.96 1.48 -0.50
C PRO A 79 6.14 2.46 -1.35
N LEU A 80 5.86 2.10 -2.61
CA LEU A 80 4.98 2.86 -3.53
C LEU A 80 3.63 3.22 -2.90
N PHE A 81 2.95 2.26 -2.28
CA PHE A 81 1.64 2.46 -1.67
C PHE A 81 1.75 3.03 -0.24
N LYS A 82 2.80 2.68 0.51
CA LYS A 82 3.03 3.20 1.86
C LYS A 82 3.40 4.68 1.89
N TYR A 83 4.07 5.19 0.86
CA TYR A 83 4.43 6.60 0.74
C TYR A 83 3.34 7.47 0.09
N MET A 84 2.17 6.89 -0.22
CA MET A 84 0.97 7.65 -0.54
C MET A 84 0.42 8.35 0.71
N ASP A 85 -0.56 9.25 0.54
CA ASP A 85 -1.24 9.84 1.70
C ASP A 85 -1.83 8.74 2.58
N ASN A 86 -1.86 9.00 3.89
CA ASN A 86 -2.26 8.04 4.91
C ASN A 86 -3.63 7.41 4.63
N ASP A 87 -4.57 8.16 4.04
CA ASP A 87 -5.90 7.65 3.68
C ASP A 87 -5.83 6.61 2.56
N TYR A 88 -5.00 6.80 1.54
CA TYR A 88 -4.83 5.83 0.45
C TYR A 88 -4.03 4.60 0.89
N ALA A 89 -3.02 4.79 1.73
CA ALA A 89 -2.27 3.69 2.33
C ALA A 89 -3.19 2.79 3.17
N LYS A 90 -4.06 3.38 4.00
CA LYS A 90 -5.10 2.66 4.75
C LYS A 90 -6.09 1.96 3.82
N LEU A 91 -6.50 2.63 2.75
CA LEU A 91 -7.46 2.08 1.79
C LEU A 91 -6.89 0.85 1.07
N GLY A 92 -5.62 0.89 0.64
CA GLY A 92 -4.92 -0.27 0.10
C GLY A 92 -4.76 -1.42 1.10
N LEU A 93 -4.42 -1.12 2.36
CA LEU A 93 -4.35 -2.14 3.41
C LEU A 93 -5.71 -2.77 3.76
N SER A 94 -6.80 -2.03 3.58
CA SER A 94 -8.17 -2.53 3.77
C SER A 94 -8.74 -3.25 2.53
N LEU A 95 -7.99 -3.29 1.43
CA LEU A 95 -8.46 -3.85 0.17
C LEU A 95 -8.58 -5.38 0.28
N VAL A 96 -9.74 -5.89 -0.13
CA VAL A 96 -10.05 -7.32 -0.14
C VAL A 96 -10.45 -7.78 -1.53
N VAL A 97 -9.92 -8.93 -1.95
CA VAL A 97 -10.23 -9.51 -3.26
C VAL A 97 -11.66 -10.09 -3.26
N PRO A 98 -12.42 -9.90 -4.35
CA PRO A 98 -13.82 -10.29 -4.42
C PRO A 98 -13.86 -11.81 -4.51
N GLY A 99 -14.43 -12.50 -3.52
CA GLY A 99 -14.47 -13.96 -3.45
C GLY A 99 -13.30 -14.62 -2.71
N GLY A 100 -12.30 -13.83 -2.26
CA GLY A 100 -11.35 -14.24 -1.25
C GLY A 100 -12.06 -14.40 0.08
N GLY A 101 -12.47 -15.64 0.41
CA GLY A 101 -13.12 -15.96 1.67
C GLY A 101 -12.29 -15.45 2.85
N ILE A 102 -12.78 -14.40 3.49
CA ILE A 102 -12.32 -13.83 4.75
C ILE A 102 -11.94 -14.93 5.76
N LYS A 103 -10.65 -15.27 5.85
CA LYS A 103 -10.05 -15.53 7.16
C LYS A 103 -9.80 -14.16 7.76
N LYS A 104 -10.79 -13.66 8.52
CA LYS A 104 -10.70 -12.43 9.30
C LYS A 104 -9.36 -12.40 10.04
N LYS A 105 -8.39 -11.62 9.54
CA LYS A 105 -7.37 -11.05 10.40
C LYS A 105 -7.96 -9.72 10.87
N SER A 106 -8.81 -9.84 11.89
CA SER A 106 -9.37 -8.71 12.62
C SER A 106 -8.21 -7.79 12.99
N ALA A 107 -8.27 -6.54 12.54
CA ALA A 107 -7.52 -5.48 13.18
C ALA A 107 -7.98 -5.39 14.65
N ALA A 108 -7.04 -5.45 15.58
CA ALA A 108 -7.21 -4.87 16.90
C ALA A 108 -5.99 -3.98 17.20
N PRO A 109 -6.22 -2.76 17.71
CA PRO A 109 -5.21 -1.73 17.90
C PRO A 109 -4.41 -1.98 19.20
N GLN A 110 -3.08 -2.01 19.13
CA GLN A 110 -2.26 -1.97 20.35
C GLN A 110 -2.08 -0.52 20.80
N ALA A 111 -2.99 -0.07 21.67
CA ALA A 111 -2.79 1.10 22.51
C ALA A 111 -2.95 0.70 23.99
N LYS A 112 -1.85 0.83 24.74
CA LYS A 112 -1.67 1.02 26.20
C LYS A 112 -2.27 -0.01 27.19
N SER A 113 -1.41 -0.55 28.07
CA SER A 113 -1.36 -0.17 29.50
C SER A 113 -0.41 -1.05 30.34
N GLU A 114 0.26 -0.39 31.29
CA GLU A 114 1.10 -0.88 32.40
C GLU A 114 0.59 -2.12 33.16
N GLY A 115 1.51 -2.87 33.78
CA GLY A 115 1.18 -3.79 34.87
C GLY A 115 2.27 -4.81 35.19
N ALA A 116 2.96 -4.58 36.31
CA ALA A 116 4.06 -5.34 36.89
C ALA A 116 3.90 -6.87 37.00
N THR A 117 5.03 -7.59 36.85
CA THR A 117 5.49 -8.61 37.82
C THR A 117 6.96 -8.97 37.54
N ALA A 118 7.82 -8.73 38.53
CA ALA A 118 9.09 -9.44 38.77
C ALA A 118 8.83 -10.54 39.84
N PRO A 119 9.78 -11.38 40.28
CA PRO A 119 11.19 -11.60 39.87
C PRO A 119 11.55 -13.10 39.69
N THR A 120 12.80 -13.39 39.27
CA THR A 120 13.75 -14.48 39.66
C THR A 120 14.75 -14.68 38.51
N ALA A 121 16.01 -14.24 38.61
CA ALA A 121 17.17 -15.00 39.13
C ALA A 121 17.45 -16.23 38.23
N GLU A 122 18.63 -16.45 37.64
CA GLU A 122 20.00 -16.38 38.17
C GLU A 122 21.03 -16.20 37.02
N GLU A 123 22.18 -15.60 37.40
CA GLU A 123 23.60 -15.71 36.93
C GLU A 123 23.89 -16.39 35.58
N ASP A 124 24.66 -15.84 34.65
CA ASP A 124 26.09 -15.43 34.63
C ASP A 124 26.25 -14.70 33.26
N GLU A 125 27.18 -13.80 32.93
CA GLU A 125 28.58 -13.66 33.26
C GLU A 125 29.04 -12.35 32.60
N ASP A 126 30.01 -11.70 33.24
CA ASP A 126 30.65 -10.45 32.86
C ASP A 126 31.17 -10.40 31.41
N GLU A 127 31.21 -9.20 30.82
CA GLU A 127 32.45 -8.59 30.30
C GLU A 127 32.16 -7.51 29.24
N TYR A 128 32.74 -6.35 29.51
CA TYR A 128 33.33 -5.41 28.54
C TYR A 128 32.75 -3.99 28.53
N ALA A 129 33.51 -3.16 29.24
CA ALA A 129 33.40 -1.74 29.46
C ALA A 129 33.61 -0.88 28.20
N GLY A 130 33.23 0.40 28.30
CA GLY A 130 33.83 1.44 27.45
C GLY A 130 33.00 2.70 27.22
N GLY A 131 32.50 3.33 28.29
CA GLY A 131 31.92 4.67 28.21
C GLY A 131 33.01 5.72 27.91
N LEU A 132 32.75 6.56 26.92
CA LEU A 132 33.58 7.68 26.50
C LEU A 132 33.24 8.91 27.35
N CYS A 133 34.17 9.32 28.22
CA CYS A 133 34.25 10.65 28.80
C CYS A 133 35.69 11.13 28.74
#